data_AF-A0A392MEJ7-F1
#
_entry.id   AF-A0A392MEJ7-F1
#
_cell.length_a   1.000
_cell.length_b   1.000
_cell.length_c   1.000
_cell.angle_alpha   90.00
_cell.angle_beta   90.00
_cell.angle_gamma   90.00
#
_symmetry.space_group_name_H-M   'P 1'
#
loop_
_entity.id
_entity.type
_entity.pdbx_description
1 polymer ?
#
loop_
_entity_poly.entity_id
_entity_poly.type
_entity_poly.pdbx_seq_one_letter_code
_entity_poly.pdbx_strand_id
1 'polypeptide(L)'
;MMKRAYLGVRTKMREEQRYEDTCRMSSASVMVINGEKLVIANIGNYRVVVCRDGMAHQKTDTYQQSAKRHWSRRIFSAYESGNEVATRHSSSSELVIRSESIDSNTEFLILASNGIWEVMKNQEAVNLISHIEDPQEAAE
;
A
#
# COMPACT_ATOMS: atom_id res chain seq x y z
N MET A 1 4.73 8.18 14.81
CA MET A 1 5.59 9.34 14.56
C MET A 1 5.54 9.76 13.07
N MET A 2 5.83 8.87 12.12
CA MET A 2 5.83 9.18 10.67
C MET A 2 4.54 9.82 10.12
N LYS A 3 3.35 9.34 10.53
CA LYS A 3 2.07 9.98 10.13
C LYS A 3 2.01 11.46 10.50
N ARG A 4 2.44 11.79 11.72
CA ARG A 4 2.44 13.17 12.23
C ARG A 4 3.51 14.00 11.53
N ALA A 5 4.68 13.42 11.25
CA ALA A 5 5.74 14.07 10.50
C ALA A 5 5.29 14.40 9.06
N TYR A 6 4.70 13.44 8.35
CA TYR A 6 4.14 13.64 7.01
C TYR A 6 3.06 14.73 6.98
N LEU A 7 2.10 14.68 7.90
CA LEU A 7 1.05 15.71 7.97
C LEU A 7 1.63 17.09 8.31
N GLY A 8 2.66 17.15 9.15
CA GLY A 8 3.39 18.39 9.47
C GLY A 8 4.15 18.97 8.27
N VAL A 9 4.82 18.13 7.49
CA VAL A 9 5.50 18.57 6.25
C VAL A 9 4.48 19.03 5.20
N ARG A 10 3.40 18.27 5.01
CA ARG A 10 2.32 18.61 4.05
C ARG A 10 1.61 19.91 4.40
N THR A 11 1.39 20.20 5.68
CA THR A 11 0.76 21.46 6.12
C THR A 11 1.68 22.65 5.85
N LYS A 12 2.97 22.53 6.16
CA LYS A 12 3.98 23.56 5.85
C LYS A 12 4.13 23.81 4.34
N MET A 13 4.23 22.76 3.52
CA MET A 13 4.30 22.89 2.05
C MET A 13 3.10 23.64 1.46
N ARG A 14 1.91 23.50 2.07
CA ARG A 14 0.69 24.20 1.64
C ARG A 14 0.68 25.68 2.05
N GLU A 15 1.38 26.06 3.11
CA GLU A 15 1.50 27.44 3.58
C GLU A 15 2.57 28.23 2.79
N GLU A 16 3.61 27.55 2.30
CA GLU A 16 4.74 28.16 1.59
C GLU A 16 4.52 28.30 0.06
N GLN A 17 3.51 27.65 -0.52
CA GLN A 17 3.20 27.71 -1.96
C GLN A 17 2.49 29.03 -2.37
N ARG A 18 3.27 30.12 -2.41
CA ARG A 18 3.02 31.35 -3.19
C ARG A 18 4.20 31.65 -4.15
N TYR A 19 4.72 30.65 -4.87
CA TYR A 19 5.39 30.82 -6.18
C TYR A 19 5.70 29.42 -6.76
N GLU A 20 5.69 29.31 -8.09
CA GLU A 20 5.72 28.09 -8.91
C GLU A 20 6.70 26.99 -8.46
N ASP A 21 6.16 25.80 -8.22
CA ASP A 21 6.26 24.67 -9.14
C ASP A 21 5.21 23.63 -8.72
N THR A 22 4.42 23.14 -9.68
CA THR A 22 3.45 22.07 -9.43
C THR A 22 4.20 20.78 -9.07
N CYS A 23 4.58 20.62 -7.80
CA CYS A 23 4.85 19.31 -7.24
C CYS A 23 3.49 18.59 -7.16
N ARG A 24 3.06 18.01 -8.28
CA ARG A 24 2.11 16.90 -8.28
C ARG A 24 2.72 15.88 -7.33
N MET A 25 2.24 15.83 -6.08
CA MET A 25 2.75 14.93 -5.04
C MET A 25 2.78 13.51 -5.62
N SER A 26 3.97 13.12 -6.08
CA SER A 26 4.26 11.82 -6.63
C SER A 26 4.07 10.81 -5.52
N SER A 27 3.62 9.61 -5.86
CA SER A 27 3.33 8.58 -4.85
C SER A 27 4.55 8.37 -3.95
N ALA A 28 4.34 8.10 -2.66
CA ALA A 28 5.40 7.83 -1.71
C ALA A 28 5.04 6.62 -0.84
N SER A 29 6.04 5.81 -0.50
CA SER A 29 5.92 4.68 0.41
C SER A 29 7.05 4.74 1.44
N VAL A 30 6.71 4.54 2.71
CA VAL A 30 7.68 4.35 3.79
C VAL A 30 7.44 3.00 4.42
N MET A 31 8.51 2.21 4.55
CA MET A 31 8.49 0.90 5.17
C MET A 31 9.38 0.89 6.41
N VAL A 32 8.88 0.37 7.53
CA VAL A 32 9.62 0.20 8.79
C VAL A 32 9.47 -1.24 9.23
N ILE A 33 10.60 -1.92 9.47
CA ILE A 33 10.66 -3.32 9.89
C ILE A 33 11.54 -3.45 11.14
N ASN A 34 11.10 -4.22 12.12
CA ASN A 34 11.85 -4.49 13.35
C ASN A 34 12.03 -5.99 13.65
N GLY A 35 11.96 -6.86 12.63
CA GLY A 35 12.10 -8.32 12.76
C GLY A 35 10.83 -9.07 13.15
N GLU A 36 9.90 -8.41 13.86
CA GLU A 36 8.59 -8.99 14.24
C GLU A 36 7.43 -8.37 13.47
N LYS A 37 7.61 -7.11 13.07
CA LYS A 37 6.53 -6.30 12.50
C LYS A 37 7.05 -5.46 11.35
N LEU A 38 6.25 -5.46 10.30
CA LEU A 38 6.36 -4.59 9.15
C LEU A 38 5.25 -3.56 9.20
N VAL A 39 5.60 -2.28 9.14
CA VAL A 39 4.65 -1.17 9.04
C VAL A 39 4.91 -0.42 7.75
N ILE A 40 3.87 -0.26 6.96
CA ILE A 40 3.91 0.38 5.65
C ILE A 40 3.01 1.61 5.70
N ALA A 41 3.53 2.75 5.23
CA ALA A 41 2.84 4.03 5.20
C ALA A 41 2.87 4.56 3.76
N ASN A 42 1.74 4.45 3.06
CA ASN A 42 1.63 4.70 1.62
C ASN A 42 0.75 5.92 1.33
N ILE A 43 1.21 6.76 0.40
CA ILE A 43 0.41 7.76 -0.29
C ILE A 43 0.51 7.43 -1.78
N GLY A 44 -0.62 7.15 -2.42
CA GLY A 44 -0.66 6.72 -3.83
C GLY A 44 -0.57 5.22 -4.03
N ASN A 45 0.06 4.80 -5.14
CA ASN A 45 -0.25 3.52 -5.79
C ASN A 45 0.79 2.41 -5.53
N TYR A 46 1.41 2.38 -4.36
CA TYR A 46 2.33 1.32 -3.98
C TYR A 46 1.60 0.17 -3.29
N ARG A 47 1.99 -1.05 -3.64
CA ARG A 47 1.51 -2.29 -3.02
C ARG A 47 2.71 -3.12 -2.58
N VAL A 48 2.55 -3.76 -1.42
CA VAL A 48 3.50 -4.73 -0.87
C VAL A 48 2.86 -6.11 -0.89
N VAL A 49 3.63 -7.10 -1.36
CA VAL A 49 3.32 -8.53 -1.32
C VAL A 49 4.38 -9.21 -0.43
N VAL A 50 3.93 -10.08 0.46
CA VAL A 50 4.78 -10.87 1.36
C VAL A 50 4.81 -12.32 0.89
N CYS A 51 5.98 -12.90 0.65
CA CYS A 51 6.09 -14.33 0.40
C CYS A 51 6.23 -15.10 1.71
N ARG A 52 5.39 -16.12 1.90
CA ARG A 52 5.53 -17.10 2.97
C ARG A 52 5.18 -18.48 2.44
N ASP A 53 6.02 -19.46 2.72
CA ASP A 53 5.86 -20.84 2.27
C ASP A 53 5.63 -20.94 0.74
N GLY A 54 6.34 -20.11 -0.04
CA GLY A 54 6.20 -19.99 -1.49
C GLY A 54 4.89 -19.31 -1.96
N MET A 55 4.07 -18.79 -1.05
CA MET A 55 2.76 -18.23 -1.35
C MET A 55 2.73 -16.70 -1.14
N ALA A 56 2.10 -16.01 -2.10
CA ALA A 56 1.93 -14.57 -2.08
C ALA A 56 0.80 -14.13 -1.14
N HIS A 57 1.17 -13.36 -0.11
CA HIS A 57 0.27 -12.80 0.86
C HIS A 57 0.20 -11.29 0.72
N GLN A 58 -0.98 -10.80 0.34
CA GLN A 58 -1.33 -9.39 0.44
C GLN A 58 -2.51 -9.30 1.40
N LYS A 59 -2.30 -8.85 2.64
CA LYS A 59 -3.47 -8.49 3.44
C LYS A 59 -4.06 -7.19 2.92
N THR A 60 -5.26 -7.27 2.39
CA THR A 60 -6.15 -6.13 2.31
C THR A 60 -6.64 -5.84 3.72
N ASP A 61 -5.90 -4.99 4.46
CA ASP A 61 -6.49 -4.39 5.64
C ASP A 61 -7.73 -3.60 5.20
N THR A 62 -8.89 -4.18 5.53
CA THR A 62 -10.13 -3.42 5.67
C THR A 62 -9.77 -2.24 6.54
N TYR A 63 -10.02 -1.03 6.05
CA TYR A 63 -9.99 0.19 6.86
C TYR A 63 -10.93 -0.04 8.06
N GLN A 64 -10.40 -0.59 9.16
CA GLN A 64 -11.10 -0.72 10.42
C GLN A 64 -11.07 0.67 11.03
N GLN A 65 -11.94 1.51 10.47
CA GLN A 65 -12.50 2.66 11.13
C GLN A 65 -12.96 2.13 12.49
N SER A 66 -12.21 2.44 13.55
CA SER A 66 -12.69 2.33 14.92
C SER A 66 -14.14 2.80 14.92
N ALA A 67 -15.03 1.94 15.41
CA ALA A 67 -16.48 2.10 15.35
C ALA A 67 -16.99 3.49 15.77
N LYS A 68 -17.06 4.42 14.80
CA LYS A 68 -17.83 5.67 14.85
C LYS A 68 -18.37 5.99 13.45
N ARG A 69 -19.16 5.07 12.90
CA ARG A 69 -20.03 5.37 11.75
C ARG A 69 -21.32 5.99 12.28
N HIS A 70 -21.38 7.32 12.23
CA HIS A 70 -22.63 8.06 12.27
C HIS A 70 -23.46 7.70 11.02
N TRP A 71 -24.73 7.43 11.23
CA TRP A 71 -25.73 6.72 10.44
C TRP A 71 -26.14 7.34 9.09
N SER A 72 -25.48 8.40 8.61
CA SER A 72 -26.02 9.27 7.55
C SER A 72 -25.71 8.89 6.09
N ARG A 73 -25.23 7.67 5.79
CA ARG A 73 -24.85 7.28 4.41
C ARG A 73 -25.53 6.02 3.84
N ARG A 74 -26.73 5.68 4.33
CA ARG A 74 -27.52 4.54 3.82
C ARG A 74 -28.53 4.85 2.70
N ILE A 75 -28.61 6.07 2.17
CA ILE A 75 -29.72 6.41 1.25
C ILE A 75 -29.41 6.20 -0.25
N PHE A 76 -28.15 6.07 -0.68
CA PHE A 76 -27.87 5.87 -2.12
C PHE A 76 -26.80 4.81 -2.35
N SER A 77 -27.23 3.59 -2.68
CA SER A 77 -26.71 2.76 -3.79
C SER A 77 -27.23 1.33 -3.62
N ALA A 78 -28.51 1.13 -3.91
CA ALA A 78 -29.01 -0.16 -4.33
C ALA A 78 -28.77 -0.27 -5.85
N TYR A 79 -28.51 -1.49 -6.33
CA TYR A 79 -28.35 -1.90 -7.73
C TYR A 79 -26.93 -1.77 -8.31
N GLU A 80 -26.14 -2.85 -8.20
CA GLU A 80 -25.81 -3.73 -9.33
C GLU A 80 -25.10 -5.00 -8.83
N SER A 81 -25.53 -6.12 -9.41
CA SER A 81 -25.08 -7.48 -9.17
C SER A 81 -23.96 -7.82 -10.15
N GLY A 82 -22.83 -8.34 -9.67
CA GLY A 82 -21.77 -8.89 -10.51
C GLY A 82 -20.51 -9.17 -9.69
N ASN A 83 -20.14 -10.45 -9.58
CA ASN A 83 -18.89 -10.90 -8.97
C ASN A 83 -17.70 -10.38 -9.78
N GLU A 84 -17.10 -9.29 -9.32
CA GLU A 84 -15.68 -8.97 -9.47
C GLU A 84 -15.39 -7.85 -8.47
N VAL A 85 -14.64 -8.16 -7.41
CA VAL A 85 -14.13 -7.13 -6.49
C VAL A 85 -13.01 -6.39 -7.22
N ALA A 86 -13.39 -5.54 -8.17
CA ALA A 86 -12.57 -4.47 -8.64
C ALA A 86 -12.33 -3.56 -7.43
N THR A 87 -11.22 -3.79 -6.72
CA THR A 87 -10.69 -2.84 -5.76
C THR A 87 -10.39 -1.58 -6.56
N ARG A 88 -11.35 -0.64 -6.58
CA ARG A 88 -11.15 0.71 -7.11
C ARG A 88 -9.96 1.28 -6.36
N HIS A 89 -8.78 1.22 -6.99
CA HIS A 89 -7.59 1.93 -6.55
C HIS A 89 -7.82 3.40 -6.84
N SER A 90 -8.69 4.01 -6.03
CA SER A 90 -8.84 5.44 -5.98
C SER A 90 -7.46 5.97 -5.61
N SER A 91 -6.89 6.83 -6.47
CA SER A 91 -5.66 7.58 -6.26
C SER A 91 -5.81 8.50 -5.06
N SER A 92 -5.94 7.88 -3.88
CA SER A 92 -6.21 8.60 -2.66
C SER A 92 -4.91 9.26 -2.25
N SER A 93 -4.88 10.59 -2.28
CA SER A 93 -3.84 11.39 -1.63
C SER A 93 -3.88 11.29 -0.09
N GLU A 94 -4.64 10.33 0.44
CA GLU A 94 -4.70 9.98 1.84
C GLU A 94 -3.58 9.01 2.20
N LEU A 95 -2.94 9.27 3.34
CA LEU A 95 -1.94 8.39 3.89
C LEU A 95 -2.60 7.15 4.49
N VAL A 96 -2.36 6.00 3.87
CA VAL A 96 -2.79 4.68 4.35
C VAL A 96 -1.65 4.04 5.14
N ILE A 97 -1.93 3.56 6.35
CA ILE A 97 -0.96 2.81 7.15
C ILE A 97 -1.45 1.38 7.30
N ARG A 98 -0.60 0.41 6.93
CA ARG A 98 -0.83 -1.03 7.05
C ARG A 98 0.22 -1.63 7.97
N SER A 99 -0.13 -2.69 8.69
CA SER A 99 0.84 -3.45 9.48
C SER A 99 0.72 -4.94 9.29
N GLU A 100 1.85 -5.61 9.07
CA GLU A 100 1.96 -7.06 8.95
C GLU A 100 2.90 -7.62 10.03
N SER A 101 2.63 -8.85 10.47
CA SER A 101 3.62 -9.63 11.23
C SER A 101 4.71 -10.12 10.29
N ILE A 102 5.95 -10.12 10.76
CA ILE A 102 7.08 -10.81 10.11
C ILE A 102 7.58 -11.83 11.11
N ASP A 103 7.87 -13.03 10.61
CA ASP A 103 8.33 -14.17 11.39
C ASP A 103 9.34 -14.97 10.56
N SER A 104 9.80 -16.10 11.11
CA SER A 104 10.73 -17.02 10.45
C SER A 104 10.22 -17.62 9.14
N ASN A 105 8.91 -17.56 8.88
CA ASN A 105 8.30 -18.12 7.67
C ASN A 105 8.18 -17.04 6.58
N THR A 106 8.60 -15.81 6.86
CA THR A 106 8.62 -14.72 5.90
C THR A 106 9.91 -14.79 5.07
N GLU A 107 9.78 -15.17 3.81
CA GLU A 107 10.91 -15.43 2.91
C GLU A 107 11.43 -14.12 2.30
N PHE A 108 10.52 -13.34 1.67
CA PHE A 108 10.85 -12.06 1.07
C PHE A 108 9.62 -11.16 0.89
N LEU A 109 9.87 -9.90 0.53
CA LEU A 109 8.86 -8.87 0.31
C LEU A 109 9.04 -8.25 -1.07
N ILE A 110 7.94 -8.04 -1.81
CA ILE A 110 7.92 -7.29 -3.06
C ILE A 110 7.18 -5.98 -2.82
N LEU A 111 7.87 -4.85 -2.96
CA LEU A 111 7.28 -3.51 -2.98
C LEU A 111 7.38 -2.95 -4.40
N ALA A 112 6.24 -2.71 -5.04
CA ALA A 112 6.21 -2.10 -6.36
C ALA A 112 5.03 -1.13 -6.52
N SER A 113 5.15 -0.23 -7.50
CA SER A 113 4.05 0.64 -7.92
C SER A 113 3.05 -0.12 -8.81
N ASN A 114 1.90 0.50 -9.09
CA ASN A 114 0.88 -0.06 -9.97
C ASN A 114 1.40 -0.55 -11.34
N GLY A 115 2.45 0.06 -11.90
CA GLY A 115 2.95 -0.33 -13.22
C GLY A 115 3.31 -1.82 -13.32
N ILE A 116 3.83 -2.41 -12.24
CA ILE A 116 4.10 -3.86 -12.17
C ILE A 116 2.81 -4.64 -11.94
N TRP A 117 1.99 -4.21 -10.96
CA TRP A 117 0.81 -4.96 -10.53
C TRP A 117 -0.37 -4.92 -11.52
N GLU A 118 -0.34 -4.00 -12.50
CA GLU A 118 -1.31 -3.94 -13.60
C GLU A 118 -1.07 -5.04 -14.64
N VAL A 119 0.16 -5.52 -14.75
CA VAL A 119 0.55 -6.53 -15.75
C VAL A 119 0.92 -7.88 -15.14
N MET A 120 1.10 -7.95 -13.82
CA MET A 120 1.58 -9.15 -13.14
C MET A 120 0.76 -9.46 -11.88
N LYS A 121 0.37 -10.72 -11.70
CA LYS A 121 -0.32 -11.16 -10.48
C LYS A 121 0.66 -11.34 -9.33
N ASN A 122 0.16 -11.20 -8.10
CA ASN A 122 0.98 -11.34 -6.89
C ASN A 122 1.75 -12.69 -6.84
N GLN A 123 1.06 -13.81 -7.11
CA GLN A 123 1.69 -15.13 -7.07
C GLN A 123 2.67 -15.37 -8.22
N GLU A 124 2.37 -14.80 -9.39
CA GLU A 124 3.25 -14.86 -10.55
C GLU A 124 4.59 -14.18 -10.25
N ALA A 125 4.54 -12.97 -9.66
CA ALA A 125 5.74 -12.26 -9.22
C ALA A 125 6.56 -13.08 -8.20
N VAL A 126 5.90 -13.69 -7.21
CA VAL A 126 6.56 -14.56 -6.23
C VAL A 126 7.24 -15.74 -6.91
N ASN A 127 6.54 -16.45 -7.80
CA ASN A 127 7.11 -17.61 -8.49
C ASN A 127 8.34 -17.22 -9.33
N LEU A 128 8.28 -16.06 -9.99
CA LEU A 128 9.37 -15.57 -10.84
C LEU A 128 10.67 -15.32 -10.06
N ILE A 129 10.60 -14.78 -8.84
CA ILE A 129 11.81 -14.42 -8.08
C ILE A 129 12.16 -15.42 -6.97
N SER A 130 11.28 -16.37 -6.65
CA SER A 130 11.46 -17.33 -5.55
C SER A 130 12.72 -18.20 -5.63
N HIS A 131 13.31 -18.34 -6.82
CA HIS A 131 14.50 -19.15 -7.06
C HIS A 131 15.79 -18.31 -7.19
N ILE A 132 15.69 -16.99 -7.06
CA ILE A 132 16.81 -16.06 -7.17
C ILE A 132 17.24 -15.66 -5.76
N GLU A 133 18.46 -16.01 -5.36
CA GLU A 133 18.98 -15.73 -4.01
C GLU A 133 19.41 -14.26 -3.85
N ASP A 134 19.95 -13.66 -4.91
CA ASP A 134 20.43 -12.29 -4.87
C ASP A 134 19.28 -11.28 -5.11
N PRO A 135 19.02 -10.35 -4.17
CA PRO A 135 17.89 -9.43 -4.28
C PRO A 135 18.08 -8.35 -5.35
N GLN A 136 19.32 -8.09 -5.81
CA GLN A 136 19.55 -7.18 -6.92
C GLN A 136 19.19 -7.88 -8.23
N GLU A 137 19.67 -9.11 -8.45
CA GLU A 137 19.31 -9.92 -9.62
C GLU A 137 17.80 -10.16 -9.70
N ALA A 138 17.13 -10.40 -8.57
CA ALA A 138 15.68 -10.55 -8.52
C ALA A 138 14.90 -9.28 -8.90
N ALA A 139 15.54 -8.11 -8.86
CA ALA A 139 14.92 -6.81 -9.13
C ALA A 139 15.25 -6.25 -10.53
N GLU A 140 16.23 -6.82 -11.23
CA GLU A 140 16.65 -6.46 -12.60
C GLU A 140 15.73 -7.10 -13.67
#